data_AF-A0A7S4PWB3-F1
#
_entry.id   AF-A0A7S4PWB3-F1
#
_cell.length_a   1.000
_cell.length_b   1.000
_cell.length_c   1.000
_cell.angle_alpha   90.00
_cell.angle_beta   90.00
_cell.angle_gamma   90.00
#
_symmetry.space_group_name_H-M   'P 1'
#
loop_
_entity.id
_entity.type
_entity.pdbx_description
1 polymer ?
#
loop_
_entity_poly.entity_id
_entity_poly.type
_entity_poly.pdbx_seq_one_letter_code
_entity_poly.pdbx_strand_id
1 'polypeptide(L)'
;VRASTGLPSAQMVLKKSRGDVVSGMTAGDCRAAVVVEEDLTAVQSKGVFCAADRAGDPLYYQGIGVPVSDRYQKHLQHMLTKENSEGWWTEALDKYRPANLCNADTDTAVETPPLKMSGMLGVFLIVLILVLLSFLTHRKIAEVLFGAAEAGDRGEKSAGEDPASSAQVLTGSTLDARLSRLESLLIRGHPTAIDSL
;
A
#
# COMPACT_ATOMS: atom_id res chain seq x y z
N VAL A 1 6.72 -0.92 32.99
CA VAL A 1 6.60 -2.02 32.00
C VAL A 1 7.61 -1.75 30.89
N ARG A 2 8.54 -2.65 30.59
CA ARG A 2 9.45 -2.51 29.44
C ARG A 2 8.84 -3.30 28.29
N ALA A 3 8.26 -2.62 27.31
CA ALA A 3 7.84 -3.26 26.07
C ALA A 3 9.09 -3.69 25.30
N SER A 4 9.15 -4.94 24.84
CA SER A 4 10.24 -5.42 23.97
C SER A 4 10.00 -4.87 22.56
N THR A 5 10.42 -3.63 22.33
CA THR A 5 10.21 -2.91 21.05
C THR A 5 11.18 -3.37 19.95
N GLY A 6 12.10 -4.30 20.23
CA GLY A 6 13.19 -4.64 19.33
C GLY A 6 14.21 -3.51 19.13
N LEU A 7 14.04 -2.37 19.82
CA LEU A 7 14.97 -1.24 19.77
C LEU A 7 16.13 -1.47 20.74
N PRO A 8 17.38 -1.18 20.32
CA PRO A 8 18.53 -1.29 21.20
C PRO A 8 18.38 -0.30 22.37
N SER A 9 18.62 -0.79 23.59
CA SER A 9 18.48 -0.02 24.83
C SER A 9 19.36 1.22 24.90
N ALA A 10 20.48 1.23 24.17
CA ALA A 10 21.37 2.39 24.03
C ALA A 10 20.71 3.59 23.33
N GLN A 11 19.65 3.37 22.53
CA GLN A 11 18.94 4.44 21.81
C GLN A 11 17.68 4.91 22.56
N MET A 12 17.35 4.30 23.69
CA MET A 12 16.18 4.67 24.47
C MET A 12 16.54 5.71 25.52
N VAL A 13 15.91 6.89 25.43
CA VAL A 13 16.04 7.94 26.43
C VAL A 13 14.84 7.88 27.37
N LEU A 14 15.08 7.53 28.63
CA LEU A 14 14.03 7.55 29.65
C LEU A 14 13.76 8.99 30.09
N LYS A 15 12.59 9.52 29.73
CA LYS A 15 12.09 10.80 30.27
C LYS A 15 11.24 10.53 31.52
N LYS A 16 11.38 11.37 32.55
CA LYS A 16 10.73 11.18 33.86
C LYS A 16 9.27 11.64 33.87
N SER A 17 8.94 12.67 33.10
CA SER A 17 7.60 13.24 33.02
C SER A 17 6.97 12.99 31.65
N ARG A 18 5.65 12.80 31.62
CA ARG A 18 4.85 12.69 30.37
C ARG A 18 5.02 13.95 29.50
N GLY A 19 5.10 15.13 30.13
CA GLY A 19 5.30 16.39 29.41
C GLY A 19 6.66 16.51 28.73
N ASP A 20 7.69 15.88 29.28
CA ASP A 20 9.06 15.94 28.75
C ASP A 20 9.24 15.07 27.49
N VAL A 21 8.39 14.05 27.31
CA VAL A 21 8.44 13.15 26.17
C VAL A 21 8.07 13.90 24.90
N VAL A 22 6.97 14.66 24.96
CA VAL A 22 6.46 15.39 23.80
C VAL A 22 7.36 16.57 23.46
N SER A 23 7.80 17.34 24.48
CA SER A 23 8.72 18.47 24.26
C SER A 23 10.09 18.06 23.72
N GLY A 24 10.62 16.90 24.13
CA GLY A 24 11.85 16.33 23.59
C GLY A 24 11.75 15.99 22.09
N MET A 25 10.57 15.63 21.61
CA MET A 25 10.33 15.38 20.18
C MET A 25 10.39 16.68 19.36
N THR A 26 9.79 17.78 19.86
CA THR A 26 9.91 19.10 19.20
C THR A 26 11.32 19.68 19.23
N ALA A 27 12.06 19.45 20.31
CA ALA A 27 13.43 19.91 20.43
C ALA A 27 14.38 19.20 19.45
N GLY A 28 13.94 18.09 18.84
CA GLY A 28 14.78 17.25 17.98
C GLY A 28 15.68 16.29 18.75
N ASP A 29 15.51 16.18 20.08
CA ASP A 29 16.27 15.23 20.92
C ASP A 29 15.95 13.78 20.55
N CYS A 30 14.70 13.53 20.14
CA CYS A 30 14.19 12.21 19.81
C CYS A 30 13.44 12.26 18.46
N ARG A 31 13.67 11.26 17.60
CA ARG A 31 12.95 11.13 16.31
C ARG A 31 11.55 10.52 16.45
N ALA A 32 11.35 9.72 17.49
CA ALA A 32 10.09 9.06 17.80
C ALA A 32 9.93 8.97 19.32
N ALA A 33 8.68 8.94 19.77
CA ALA A 33 8.32 8.81 21.16
C ALA A 33 7.20 7.78 21.32
N VAL A 34 7.26 7.01 22.40
CA VAL A 34 6.17 6.12 22.82
C VAL A 34 5.35 6.88 23.85
N VAL A 35 4.12 7.23 23.49
CA VAL A 35 3.18 7.96 24.33
C VAL A 35 1.83 7.26 24.34
N VAL A 36 1.02 7.60 25.34
CA VAL A 36 -0.38 7.19 25.43
C VAL A 36 -1.18 7.99 24.38
N GLU A 37 -2.05 7.34 23.62
CA GLU A 37 -2.76 7.95 22.48
C GLU A 37 -3.65 9.11 22.91
N GLU A 38 -4.23 9.03 24.09
CA GLU A 38 -5.03 10.09 24.72
C GLU A 38 -4.18 11.34 25.00
N ASP A 39 -2.91 11.18 25.40
CA ASP A 39 -2.02 12.32 25.60
C ASP A 39 -1.71 13.01 24.27
N LEU A 40 -1.39 12.23 23.22
CA LEU A 40 -1.12 12.76 21.89
C LEU A 40 -2.33 13.52 21.36
N THR A 41 -3.52 12.93 21.48
CA THR A 41 -4.77 13.58 21.07
C THR A 41 -5.02 14.87 21.86
N ALA A 42 -4.72 14.88 23.16
CA ALA A 42 -4.89 16.05 24.02
C ALA A 42 -3.88 17.18 23.76
N VAL A 43 -2.68 16.90 23.25
CA VAL A 43 -1.76 17.95 22.77
C VAL A 43 -2.12 18.43 21.37
N GLN A 44 -2.52 17.53 20.48
CA GLN A 44 -2.98 17.87 19.13
C GLN A 44 -4.27 18.71 19.15
N SER A 45 -5.15 18.48 20.12
CA SER A 45 -6.33 19.33 20.33
C SER A 45 -6.02 20.76 20.78
N LYS A 46 -4.76 21.06 21.10
CA LYS A 46 -4.27 22.41 21.39
C LYS A 46 -3.56 23.03 20.18
N GLY A 47 -3.56 22.35 19.03
CA GLY A 47 -2.82 22.75 17.83
C GLY A 47 -1.31 22.61 17.98
N VAL A 48 -0.83 21.78 18.92
CA VAL A 48 0.60 21.55 19.15
C VAL A 48 0.95 20.14 18.67
N PHE A 49 2.16 19.97 18.11
CA PHE A 49 2.67 18.68 17.62
C PHE A 49 1.87 18.09 16.45
N CYS A 50 1.35 18.93 15.56
CA CYS A 50 0.58 18.50 14.39
C CYS A 50 1.39 17.71 13.34
N ALA A 51 2.72 17.83 13.34
CA ALA A 51 3.59 17.03 12.48
C ALA A 51 3.89 15.63 13.05
N ALA A 52 3.41 15.32 14.26
CA ALA A 52 3.63 14.03 14.89
C ALA A 52 2.49 13.08 14.51
N ASP A 53 2.80 12.11 13.67
CA ASP A 53 1.88 11.05 13.29
C ASP A 53 2.11 9.79 14.13
N ARG A 54 1.03 9.06 14.37
CA ARG A 54 1.11 7.73 14.96
C ARG A 54 1.75 6.77 13.95
N ALA A 55 2.85 6.16 14.33
CA ALA A 55 3.53 5.14 13.53
C ALA A 55 3.07 3.73 13.95
N GLY A 56 2.29 3.07 13.09
CA GLY A 56 1.89 1.66 13.26
C GLY A 56 0.78 1.41 14.29
N ASP A 57 0.70 0.16 14.73
CA ASP A 57 -0.32 -0.33 15.66
C ASP A 57 0.05 -0.05 17.13
N PRO A 58 -0.93 -0.01 18.05
CA PRO A 58 -0.67 0.26 19.46
C PRO A 58 0.19 -0.86 20.04
N LEU A 59 1.25 -0.49 20.77
CA LEU A 59 2.15 -1.48 21.37
C LEU A 59 1.47 -2.33 22.45
N TYR A 60 0.54 -1.72 23.18
CA TYR A 60 -0.29 -2.38 24.19
C TYR A 60 -1.50 -1.50 24.51
N TYR A 61 -2.53 -2.12 25.08
CA TYR A 61 -3.68 -1.43 25.62
C TYR A 61 -3.57 -1.35 27.14
N GLN A 62 -3.86 -0.17 27.70
CA GLN A 62 -3.91 0.02 29.13
C GLN A 62 -5.33 0.36 29.56
N GLY A 63 -5.93 -0.51 30.37
CA GLY A 63 -7.19 -0.19 31.03
C GLY A 63 -7.00 0.89 32.09
N ILE A 64 -7.79 1.95 32.02
CA ILE A 64 -7.90 2.93 33.11
C ILE A 64 -8.97 2.41 34.06
N GLY A 65 -8.57 2.10 35.30
CA GLY A 65 -9.47 1.67 36.36
C GLY A 65 -9.57 2.72 37.45
N VAL A 66 -10.74 2.83 38.07
CA VAL A 66 -10.93 3.61 39.30
C VAL A 66 -10.91 2.63 40.46
N PRO A 67 -10.15 2.88 41.55
CA PRO A 67 -10.21 2.06 42.74
C PRO A 67 -11.59 2.24 43.39
N VAL A 68 -12.33 1.15 43.55
CA VAL A 68 -13.66 1.13 44.16
C VAL A 68 -13.65 0.15 45.32
N SER A 69 -14.34 0.48 46.42
CA SER A 69 -14.52 -0.50 47.50
C SER A 69 -15.39 -1.68 47.06
N ASP A 70 -15.11 -2.87 47.56
CA ASP A 70 -15.85 -4.11 47.24
C ASP A 70 -17.37 -3.99 47.41
N ARG A 71 -17.82 -3.17 48.37
CA ARG A 71 -19.26 -2.92 48.63
C ARG A 71 -19.98 -2.26 47.45
N TYR A 72 -19.29 -1.41 46.68
CA TYR A 72 -19.88 -0.66 45.57
C TYR A 72 -19.53 -1.21 44.19
N GLN A 73 -18.55 -2.12 44.09
CA GLN A 73 -18.07 -2.65 42.82
C GLN A 73 -19.20 -3.23 41.96
N LYS A 74 -20.07 -4.08 42.52
CA LYS A 74 -21.18 -4.71 41.79
C LYS A 74 -22.19 -3.68 41.28
N HIS A 75 -22.54 -2.70 42.11
CA HIS A 75 -23.48 -1.65 41.74
C HIS A 75 -22.92 -0.76 40.62
N LEU A 76 -21.65 -0.37 40.71
CA LEU A 76 -20.99 0.43 39.67
C LEU A 76 -20.83 -0.34 38.36
N GLN A 77 -20.49 -1.63 38.41
CA GLN A 77 -20.40 -2.46 37.21
C GLN A 77 -21.77 -2.60 36.52
N HIS A 78 -22.85 -2.78 37.29
CA HIS A 78 -24.20 -2.85 36.74
C HIS A 78 -24.61 -1.52 36.09
N MET A 79 -24.38 -0.40 36.78
CA MET A 79 -24.64 0.94 36.23
C MET A 79 -23.85 1.18 34.94
N LEU A 80 -22.54 0.89 34.94
CA LEU A 80 -21.71 1.09 33.75
C LEU A 80 -22.17 0.22 32.57
N THR A 81 -22.56 -1.03 32.82
CA THR A 81 -23.08 -1.92 31.78
C THR A 81 -24.38 -1.38 31.20
N LYS A 82 -25.28 -0.88 32.06
CA LYS A 82 -26.54 -0.28 31.65
C LYS A 82 -26.32 0.97 30.79
N GLU A 83 -25.53 1.93 31.27
CA GLU A 83 -25.22 3.17 30.54
C GLU A 83 -24.51 2.90 29.21
N ASN A 84 -23.65 1.88 29.17
CA ASN A 84 -22.98 1.46 27.93
C ASN A 84 -23.98 0.83 26.94
N SER A 85 -24.96 0.05 27.43
CA SER A 85 -26.00 -0.54 26.57
C SER A 85 -26.99 0.48 26.01
N GLU A 86 -27.21 1.58 26.74
CA GLU A 86 -28.06 2.69 26.29
C GLU A 86 -27.31 3.67 25.38
N GLY A 87 -25.98 3.55 25.25
CA GLY A 87 -25.14 4.40 24.40
C GLY A 87 -24.73 5.74 25.01
N TRP A 88 -25.16 6.04 26.24
CA TRP A 88 -24.86 7.31 26.94
C TRP A 88 -23.37 7.48 27.18
N TRP A 89 -22.66 6.37 27.41
CA TRP A 89 -21.21 6.38 27.54
C TRP A 89 -20.52 6.84 26.26
N THR A 90 -20.93 6.32 25.11
CA THR A 90 -20.38 6.70 23.80
C THR A 90 -20.70 8.15 23.49
N GLU A 91 -21.93 8.60 23.76
CA GLU A 91 -22.31 10.01 23.58
C GLU A 91 -21.48 10.94 24.45
N ALA A 92 -21.27 10.60 25.73
CA ALA A 92 -20.43 11.38 26.62
C ALA A 92 -18.97 11.38 26.14
N LEU A 93 -18.46 10.24 25.68
CA LEU A 93 -17.11 10.11 25.14
C LEU A 93 -16.95 11.02 23.92
N ASP A 94 -17.88 10.99 22.97
CA ASP A 94 -17.81 11.80 21.76
C ASP A 94 -17.99 13.30 22.07
N LYS A 95 -18.86 13.65 23.02
CA LYS A 95 -19.09 15.03 23.46
C LYS A 95 -17.86 15.65 24.12
N TYR A 96 -17.13 14.88 24.92
CA TYR A 96 -15.94 15.36 25.63
C TYR A 96 -14.62 14.98 24.96
N ARG A 97 -14.66 14.25 23.82
CA ARG A 97 -13.47 13.96 23.02
C ARG A 97 -12.95 15.29 22.48
N PRO A 98 -11.71 15.69 22.80
CA PRO A 98 -11.20 16.97 22.38
C PRO A 98 -11.02 16.96 20.85
N ALA A 99 -11.51 17.99 20.18
CA ALA A 99 -11.39 18.12 18.73
C ALA A 99 -9.92 18.26 18.35
N ASN A 100 -9.46 17.49 17.36
CA ASN A 100 -8.10 17.60 16.87
C ASN A 100 -7.96 18.86 16.01
N LEU A 101 -7.28 19.89 16.54
CA LEU A 101 -7.06 21.15 15.81
C LEU A 101 -6.03 21.01 14.68
N CYS A 102 -5.23 19.94 14.67
CA CYS A 102 -4.22 19.70 13.64
C CYS A 102 -4.81 19.28 12.28
N ASN A 103 -6.05 18.79 12.26
CA ASN A 103 -6.75 18.39 11.04
C ASN A 103 -7.71 19.46 10.51
N ALA A 104 -7.83 20.60 11.19
CA ALA A 104 -8.79 21.65 10.83
C ALA A 104 -8.55 22.23 9.43
N ASP A 105 -7.30 22.19 8.94
CA ASP A 105 -6.95 22.64 7.58
C ASP A 105 -7.03 21.52 6.52
N THR A 106 -7.06 20.24 6.92
CA THR A 106 -7.12 19.11 5.98
C THR A 106 -8.56 18.70 5.61
N ASP A 107 -9.57 19.08 6.41
CA ASP A 107 -10.96 18.69 6.16
C ASP A 107 -11.69 19.63 5.18
N THR A 108 -11.17 20.83 4.90
CA THR A 108 -11.80 21.76 3.95
C THR A 108 -11.41 21.52 2.49
N ALA A 109 -10.40 20.69 2.25
CA ALA A 109 -10.16 20.09 0.96
C ALA A 109 -9.46 18.77 1.20
N VAL A 110 -10.10 17.67 0.77
CA VAL A 110 -9.36 16.46 0.41
C VAL A 110 -8.50 16.83 -0.80
N GLU A 111 -7.48 17.64 -0.56
CA GLU A 111 -6.31 17.77 -1.41
C GLU A 111 -5.71 16.38 -1.35
N THR A 112 -6.15 15.52 -2.27
CA THR A 112 -5.50 14.24 -2.54
C THR A 112 -4.00 14.53 -2.52
N PRO A 113 -3.23 13.96 -1.57
CA PRO A 113 -1.84 14.34 -1.37
C PRO A 113 -1.16 14.32 -2.74
N PRO A 114 -0.48 15.41 -3.15
CA PRO A 114 -0.02 15.57 -4.52
C PRO A 114 0.70 14.29 -4.92
N LEU A 115 0.22 13.66 -6.01
CA LEU A 115 0.65 12.33 -6.42
C LEU A 115 2.18 12.27 -6.38
N LYS A 116 2.73 11.53 -5.40
CA LYS A 116 4.19 11.40 -5.27
C LYS A 116 4.70 10.78 -6.57
N MET A 117 5.75 11.36 -7.15
CA MET A 117 6.38 10.84 -8.38
C MET A 117 6.77 9.36 -8.26
N SER A 118 6.98 8.84 -7.04
CA SER A 118 7.23 7.43 -6.80
C SER A 118 6.07 6.52 -7.24
N GLY A 119 4.82 6.99 -7.16
CA GLY A 119 3.63 6.24 -7.61
C GLY A 119 3.52 6.18 -9.13
N MET A 120 4.04 7.16 -9.86
CA MET A 120 4.02 7.17 -11.32
C MET A 120 5.17 6.38 -11.96
N LEU A 121 6.23 6.05 -11.22
CA LEU A 121 7.39 5.32 -11.71
C LEU A 121 7.02 3.99 -12.40
N GLY A 122 6.01 3.28 -11.87
CA GLY A 122 5.55 2.00 -12.43
C GLY A 122 5.04 2.13 -13.87
N VAL A 123 4.26 3.17 -14.16
CA VAL A 123 3.72 3.41 -15.52
C VAL A 123 4.85 3.74 -16.49
N PHE A 124 5.80 4.58 -16.07
CA PHE A 124 6.96 4.91 -16.91
C PHE A 124 7.83 3.70 -17.24
N LEU A 125 8.03 2.79 -16.28
CA LEU A 125 8.77 1.55 -16.51
C LEU A 125 8.07 0.65 -17.54
N ILE A 126 6.74 0.53 -17.45
CA ILE A 126 5.95 -0.26 -18.41
C ILE A 126 6.07 0.33 -19.82
N VAL A 127 5.90 1.64 -19.96
CA VAL A 127 6.04 2.33 -21.26
C VAL A 127 7.44 2.12 -21.83
N LEU A 128 8.49 2.24 -21.01
CA LEU A 128 9.87 2.03 -21.44
C LEU A 128 10.12 0.60 -21.94
N ILE A 129 9.59 -0.41 -21.24
CA ILE A 129 9.69 -1.81 -21.66
C ILE A 129 9.00 -2.03 -23.01
N LEU A 130 7.80 -1.48 -23.21
CA LEU A 130 7.06 -1.60 -24.48
C LEU A 130 7.80 -0.94 -25.64
N VAL A 131 8.40 0.23 -25.41
CA VAL A 131 9.22 0.92 -26.43
C VAL A 131 10.44 0.07 -26.80
N LEU A 132 11.14 -0.51 -25.82
CA LEU A 132 12.28 -1.39 -26.07
C LEU A 132 11.87 -2.66 -26.85
N LEU A 133 10.76 -3.29 -26.48
CA LEU A 133 10.24 -4.45 -27.20
C LEU A 133 9.89 -4.12 -28.65
N SER A 134 9.22 -2.99 -28.88
CA SER A 134 8.89 -2.50 -30.23
C SER A 134 10.16 -2.26 -31.06
N PHE A 135 11.20 -1.69 -30.45
CA PHE A 135 12.47 -1.47 -31.15
C PHE A 135 13.17 -2.81 -31.52
N LEU A 136 13.13 -3.80 -30.62
CA LEU A 136 13.70 -5.12 -30.86
C LEU A 136 12.96 -5.89 -31.96
N THR A 137 11.63 -5.83 -31.99
CA THR A 137 10.84 -6.48 -33.06
C THR A 137 11.08 -5.81 -34.41
N HIS A 138 11.15 -4.47 -34.46
CA HIS A 138 11.48 -3.76 -35.69
C HIS A 138 12.86 -4.12 -36.24
N ARG A 139 13.88 -4.25 -35.38
CA ARG A 139 15.22 -4.67 -35.82
C ARG A 139 15.22 -6.08 -36.40
N LYS A 140 14.50 -7.02 -35.77
CA LYS A 140 14.42 -8.40 -36.28
C LYS A 140 13.71 -8.49 -37.62
N ILE A 141 12.63 -7.73 -37.81
CA ILE A 141 11.92 -7.66 -39.10
C ILE A 141 12.82 -7.04 -40.18
N ALA A 142 13.56 -5.98 -39.86
CA ALA A 142 14.50 -5.37 -40.79
C ALA A 142 15.62 -6.37 -41.20
N GLU A 143 16.20 -7.12 -40.27
CA GLU A 143 17.20 -8.15 -40.59
C GLU A 143 16.66 -9.22 -41.54
N VAL A 144 15.41 -9.68 -41.34
CA VAL A 144 14.78 -10.68 -42.23
C VAL A 144 14.51 -10.12 -43.62
N LEU A 145 14.02 -8.88 -43.72
CA LEU A 145 13.71 -8.24 -45.00
C LEU A 145 14.97 -7.92 -45.81
N PHE A 146 16.03 -7.42 -45.18
CA PHE A 146 17.28 -7.10 -45.87
C PHE A 146 18.16 -8.33 -46.14
N GLY A 147 18.14 -9.35 -45.26
CA GLY A 147 18.87 -10.61 -45.48
C GLY A 147 18.31 -11.45 -46.63
N ALA A 148 17.01 -11.34 -46.93
CA ALA A 148 16.39 -12.02 -48.07
C ALA A 148 16.77 -11.40 -49.43
N ALA A 149 17.20 -10.13 -49.47
CA ALA A 149 17.54 -9.44 -50.71
C ALA A 149 18.89 -9.88 -51.29
N GLU A 150 19.85 -10.34 -50.47
CA GLU A 150 21.17 -10.75 -50.94
C GLU A 150 21.24 -12.22 -51.40
N ALA A 151 20.22 -13.04 -51.10
CA ALA A 151 20.17 -14.44 -51.52
C ALA A 151 19.65 -14.64 -52.98
N GLY A 152 19.22 -13.58 -53.65
CA GLY A 152 18.58 -13.63 -54.97
C GLY A 152 19.51 -13.64 -56.19
N ASP A 153 20.82 -13.40 -56.04
CA ASP A 153 21.73 -13.17 -57.19
C ASP A 153 22.74 -14.31 -57.46
N ARG A 154 22.45 -15.54 -57.00
CA ARG A 154 23.20 -16.74 -57.41
C ARG A 154 22.27 -17.89 -57.72
N GLY A 155 21.76 -17.96 -58.95
CA GLY A 155 21.02 -19.14 -59.36
C GLY A 155 20.40 -19.17 -60.74
N GLU A 156 20.71 -18.24 -61.66
CA GLU A 156 20.26 -18.37 -63.05
C GLU A 156 21.24 -19.22 -63.86
N LYS A 157 21.12 -20.55 -63.73
CA LYS A 157 21.40 -21.48 -64.84
C LYS A 157 20.92 -22.90 -64.53
N SER A 158 20.17 -23.43 -65.51
CA SER A 158 19.83 -24.83 -65.77
C SER A 158 18.37 -25.21 -65.50
N ALA A 159 17.54 -24.96 -66.52
CA ALA A 159 16.61 -25.89 -67.17
C ALA A 159 16.27 -27.19 -66.45
N GLY A 160 14.97 -27.46 -66.33
CA GLY A 160 14.44 -28.76 -65.90
C GLY A 160 12.96 -28.65 -65.55
N GLU A 161 12.13 -28.71 -66.58
CA GLU A 161 10.67 -28.79 -66.56
C GLU A 161 10.19 -30.01 -65.76
N ASP A 162 9.29 -29.82 -64.79
CA ASP A 162 8.28 -30.82 -64.41
C ASP A 162 7.16 -30.16 -63.56
N PRO A 163 5.87 -30.34 -63.92
CA PRO A 163 4.75 -29.76 -63.21
C PRO A 163 4.11 -30.79 -62.27
N ALA A 164 4.21 -30.60 -60.95
CA ALA A 164 3.17 -31.02 -60.01
C ALA A 164 3.51 -30.69 -58.56
N SER A 165 2.47 -30.26 -57.86
CA SER A 165 2.22 -30.59 -56.45
C SER A 165 2.81 -29.66 -55.38
N SER A 166 1.86 -29.05 -54.66
CA SER A 166 1.96 -28.68 -53.24
C SER A 166 2.66 -27.37 -52.88
N ALA A 167 2.13 -26.26 -53.38
CA ALA A 167 2.24 -24.97 -52.71
C ALA A 167 1.39 -24.98 -51.43
N GLN A 168 1.96 -25.38 -50.29
CA GLN A 168 1.37 -25.09 -48.99
C GLN A 168 1.63 -23.63 -48.65
N VAL A 169 0.65 -22.81 -49.02
CA VAL A 169 0.43 -21.47 -48.52
C VAL A 169 0.31 -21.56 -46.99
N LEU A 170 1.38 -21.22 -46.27
CA LEU A 170 1.36 -20.91 -44.84
C LEU A 170 0.66 -19.56 -44.65
N THR A 171 -0.64 -19.53 -44.91
CA THR A 171 -1.53 -18.46 -44.44
C THR A 171 -1.55 -18.50 -42.91
N GLY A 172 -1.59 -17.31 -42.30
CA GLY A 172 -1.47 -17.07 -40.85
C GLY A 172 -2.58 -17.64 -39.95
N SER A 173 -3.15 -18.80 -40.26
CA SER A 173 -4.21 -19.45 -39.48
C SER A 173 -3.72 -20.18 -38.22
N THR A 174 -2.40 -20.43 -38.09
CA THR A 174 -1.85 -21.13 -36.92
C THR A 174 -1.55 -20.20 -35.73
N LEU A 175 -1.52 -18.88 -35.95
CA LEU A 175 -1.32 -17.89 -34.89
C LEU A 175 -2.64 -17.60 -34.13
N ASP A 176 -3.77 -17.54 -34.84
CA ASP A 176 -5.09 -17.35 -34.21
C ASP A 176 -5.50 -18.53 -33.31
N ALA A 177 -5.15 -19.76 -33.70
CA ALA A 177 -5.43 -20.94 -32.88
C ALA A 177 -4.64 -20.98 -31.56
N ARG A 178 -3.47 -20.32 -31.49
CA ARG A 178 -2.68 -20.22 -30.26
C ARG A 178 -3.12 -19.06 -29.36
N LEU A 179 -3.65 -17.98 -29.92
CA LEU A 179 -4.22 -16.85 -29.15
C LEU A 179 -5.53 -17.23 -28.45
N SER A 180 -6.44 -17.96 -29.09
CA SER A 180 -7.66 -18.47 -28.44
C SER A 180 -7.38 -19.40 -27.24
N ARG A 181 -6.25 -20.13 -27.25
CA ARG A 181 -5.89 -21.01 -26.12
C ARG A 181 -5.38 -20.23 -24.91
N LEU A 182 -4.74 -19.08 -25.11
CA LEU A 182 -4.22 -18.24 -24.02
C LEU A 182 -5.34 -17.47 -23.31
N GLU A 183 -6.38 -17.01 -24.02
CA GLU A 183 -7.54 -16.35 -23.39
C GLU A 183 -8.31 -17.31 -22.46
N SER A 184 -8.40 -18.60 -22.82
CA SER A 184 -9.06 -19.60 -21.97
C SER A 184 -8.33 -19.90 -20.65
N LEU A 185 -7.02 -19.62 -20.58
CA LEU A 185 -6.20 -19.80 -19.38
C LEU A 185 -6.23 -18.58 -18.46
N LEU A 186 -6.48 -17.38 -19.00
CA LEU A 186 -6.50 -16.15 -18.22
C LEU A 186 -7.84 -15.93 -17.48
N ILE A 187 -8.94 -16.51 -17.95
CA ILE A 187 -10.26 -16.41 -17.30
C ILE A 187 -10.42 -17.39 -16.12
N ARG A 188 -9.57 -18.41 -15.99
CA ARG A 188 -9.71 -19.47 -14.97
C ARG A 188 -8.87 -19.32 -13.70
N GLY A 189 -8.17 -18.21 -13.51
CA GLY A 189 -7.15 -18.09 -12.45
C GLY A 189 -7.30 -16.91 -11.51
N HIS A 190 -8.37 -16.86 -10.71
CA HIS A 190 -8.25 -16.46 -9.29
C HIS A 190 -9.54 -16.74 -8.51
N PRO A 191 -9.65 -17.90 -7.81
CA PRO A 191 -10.51 -17.96 -6.64
C PRO A 191 -9.86 -17.10 -5.56
N THR A 192 -10.39 -15.91 -5.33
CA THR A 192 -10.13 -15.16 -4.10
C THR A 192 -10.78 -15.92 -2.95
N ALA A 193 -10.03 -16.85 -2.36
CA ALA A 193 -10.29 -17.34 -1.02
C ALA A 193 -10.02 -16.17 -0.05
N ILE A 194 -11.05 -15.37 0.19
CA ILE A 194 -11.15 -14.51 1.37
C ILE A 194 -12.07 -15.28 2.33
N ASP A 195 -11.48 -16.25 3.01
CA ASP A 195 -11.97 -16.76 4.27
C ASP A 195 -11.00 -16.28 5.35
N SER A 196 -11.54 -15.93 6.52
CA SER A 196 -10.89 -15.39 7.74
C SER A 196 -10.48 -13.91 7.66
N LEU A 197 -10.93 -12.99 8.52
CA LEU A 197 -11.40 -13.05 9.92
C LEU A 197 -12.43 -11.95 10.18
#